data_AF-A0A1R1C4H6-F1
#
_entry.id   AF-A0A1R1C4H6-F1
#
_cell.length_a   1.000
_cell.length_b   1.000
_cell.length_c   1.000
_cell.angle_alpha   90.00
_cell.angle_beta   90.00
_cell.angle_gamma   90.00
#
_symmetry.space_group_name_H-M   'P 1'
#
loop_
_entity.id
_entity.type
_entity.pdbx_description
1 polymer ?
#
loop_
_entity_poly.entity_id
_entity_poly.type
_entity_poly.pdbx_seq_one_letter_code
_entity_poly.pdbx_strand_id
1 'polypeptide(L)'
;MEFKKIWKWIRFIYALLFIISIVLLVVFLGLLILGMLIDQKTLLNAAIINSLTLIMALISLPGILVQLVSLLEINDKKTFTVTTNCPKCRPLVDLRVKED
;
A
#
# COMPACT_ATOMS: atom_id res chain seq x y z
N MET A 1 -25.39 -12.60 18.51
CA MET A 1 -25.30 -11.25 17.91
C MET A 1 -24.12 -10.44 18.43
N GLU A 2 -23.70 -10.65 19.69
CA GLU A 2 -22.58 -9.94 20.34
C GLU A 2 -21.21 -10.08 19.65
N PHE A 3 -20.91 -11.26 19.08
CA PHE A 3 -19.59 -11.54 18.48
C PHE A 3 -19.23 -10.63 17.29
N LYS A 4 -20.23 -10.26 16.47
CA LYS A 4 -20.05 -9.34 15.33
C LYS A 4 -19.79 -7.90 15.77
N LYS A 5 -20.32 -7.48 16.93
CA LYS A 5 -20.06 -6.16 17.51
C LYS A 5 -18.64 -6.07 18.04
N ILE A 6 -18.19 -7.07 18.79
CA ILE A 6 -16.84 -7.14 19.35
C ILE A 6 -15.78 -7.11 18.23
N TRP A 7 -16.00 -7.83 17.13
CA TRP A 7 -15.07 -7.87 16.01
C TRP A 7 -14.94 -6.53 15.26
N LYS A 8 -16.03 -5.76 15.14
CA LYS A 8 -16.00 -4.39 14.59
C LYS A 8 -15.18 -3.44 15.45
N TRP A 9 -15.33 -3.52 16.76
CA TRP A 9 -14.57 -2.70 17.71
C TRP A 9 -13.09 -3.05 17.72
N ILE A 10 -12.74 -4.34 17.69
CA ILE A 10 -11.35 -4.79 17.56
C ILE A 10 -10.72 -4.22 16.28
N ARG A 11 -11.42 -4.31 15.15
CA ARG A 11 -10.92 -3.75 13.88
C ARG A 11 -10.71 -2.24 13.93
N PHE A 12 -11.61 -1.52 14.60
CA PHE A 12 -11.49 -0.07 14.77
C PHE A 12 -10.30 0.31 15.66
N ILE A 13 -10.12 -0.39 16.79
CA ILE A 13 -8.99 -0.18 17.71
C ILE A 13 -7.67 -0.49 17.00
N TYR A 14 -7.61 -1.57 16.20
CA TYR A 14 -6.43 -1.88 15.39
C TYR A 14 -6.11 -0.79 14.36
N ALA A 15 -7.13 -0.26 13.67
CA ALA A 15 -6.93 0.84 12.72
C ALA A 15 -6.42 2.11 13.43
N LEU A 16 -6.97 2.42 14.60
CA LEU A 16 -6.54 3.56 15.40
C LEU A 16 -5.09 3.40 15.90
N LEU A 17 -4.75 2.22 16.45
CA LEU A 17 -3.40 1.89 16.88
C LEU A 17 -2.39 1.95 15.74
N PHE A 18 -2.79 1.51 14.54
CA PHE A 18 -1.96 1.59 13.35
C PHE A 18 -1.69 3.03 12.92
N ILE A 19 -2.70 3.91 12.96
CA ILE A 19 -2.50 5.33 12.66
C ILE A 19 -1.57 5.97 13.70
N ILE A 20 -1.79 5.68 14.99
CA ILE A 20 -0.95 6.20 16.08
C ILE A 20 0.50 5.73 15.91
N SER A 21 0.72 4.46 15.58
CA SER A 21 2.07 3.92 15.40
C SER A 21 2.81 4.56 14.23
N ILE A 22 2.11 4.83 13.11
CA ILE A 22 2.68 5.57 11.97
C ILE A 22 3.07 6.98 12.39
N VAL A 23 2.17 7.71 13.09
CA VAL A 23 2.46 9.09 13.54
C VAL A 23 3.66 9.10 14.48
N LEU A 24 3.72 8.19 15.45
CA LEU A 24 4.87 8.05 16.35
C LEU A 24 6.16 7.74 15.59
N LEU A 25 6.10 6.86 14.60
CA LEU A 25 7.26 6.50 13.79
C LEU A 25 7.79 7.70 13.01
N VAL A 26 6.90 8.50 12.39
CA VAL A 26 7.28 9.72 11.66
C VAL A 26 7.91 10.75 12.60
N VAL A 27 7.32 10.97 13.79
CA VAL A 27 7.87 11.89 14.79
C VAL A 27 9.25 11.42 15.28
N PHE A 28 9.39 10.12 15.54
CA PHE A 28 10.65 9.51 15.97
C PHE A 28 11.75 9.65 14.91
N LEU A 29 11.42 9.42 13.64
CA LEU A 29 12.32 9.65 12.51
C LEU A 29 12.74 11.12 12.41
N GLY A 30 11.80 12.05 12.58
CA GLY A 30 12.11 13.49 12.61
C GLY A 30 13.07 13.87 13.73
N LEU A 31 12.87 13.32 14.93
CA LEU A 31 13.78 13.54 16.08
C LEU A 31 15.16 12.94 15.83
N LEU A 32 15.26 11.75 15.22
CA LEU A 32 16.54 11.16 14.86
C LEU A 32 17.32 12.01 13.86
N ILE A 33 16.65 12.54 12.83
CA ILE A 33 17.27 13.42 11.83
C ILE A 33 17.76 14.72 12.49
N LEU A 34 16.95 15.32 13.36
CA LEU A 34 17.34 16.51 14.13
C LEU A 34 18.52 16.23 15.07
N GLY A 35 18.53 15.07 15.75
CA GLY A 35 19.64 14.64 16.59
C GLY A 35 20.93 14.45 15.80
N MET A 36 20.86 13.83 14.62
CA MET A 36 22.01 13.70 13.72
C MET A 36 22.51 15.05 13.18
N LEU A 37 21.63 16.04 13.03
CA LEU A 37 21.99 17.37 12.55
C LEU A 37 22.79 18.16 13.61
N ILE A 38 22.47 17.97 14.89
CA ILE A 38 23.16 18.63 16.02
C ILE A 38 24.56 18.04 16.21
N ASP A 39 24.72 16.73 16.03
CA ASP A 39 25.99 16.03 16.27
C ASP A 39 26.62 15.59 14.94
N GLN A 40 27.39 16.50 14.32
CA GLN A 40 28.03 16.31 13.01
C GLN A 40 28.95 15.07 12.92
N LYS A 41 29.41 14.54 14.06
CA LYS A 41 30.23 13.31 14.10
C LYS A 41 29.43 12.07 13.70
N THR A 42 28.12 12.07 13.95
CA THR A 42 27.20 10.98 13.61
C THR A 42 26.91 10.94 12.12
N LEU A 43 26.89 12.10 11.46
CA LEU A 43 26.74 12.22 10.00
C LEU A 43 27.98 11.76 9.21
N LEU A 44 29.16 11.79 9.83
CA LEU A 44 30.39 11.31 9.19
C LEU A 44 30.60 9.80 9.34
N ASN A 45 29.82 9.15 10.21
CA ASN A 45 29.96 7.73 10.50
C ASN A 45 29.13 6.90 9.51
N ALA A 46 29.75 6.53 8.39
CA ALA A 46 29.11 5.81 7.29
C ALA A 46 28.39 4.52 7.72
N ALA A 47 28.89 3.84 8.75
CA ALA A 47 28.25 2.63 9.29
C ALA A 47 26.85 2.91 9.88
N ILE A 48 26.71 4.02 10.61
CA ILE A 48 25.46 4.41 11.25
C ILE A 48 24.44 4.84 10.20
N ILE A 49 24.85 5.67 9.25
CA ILE A 49 23.99 6.10 8.15
C ILE A 49 23.52 4.91 7.33
N ASN A 50 24.42 3.99 6.96
CA ASN A 50 24.07 2.86 6.12
C ASN A 50 23.07 1.91 6.80
N SER A 51 23.22 1.68 8.11
CA SER A 51 22.24 0.91 8.89
C SER A 51 20.87 1.60 8.96
N LEU A 52 20.85 2.93 9.16
CA LEU A 52 19.62 3.71 9.22
C LEU A 52 18.88 3.69 7.87
N THR A 53 19.61 3.86 6.77
CA THR A 53 19.04 3.76 5.42
C THR A 53 18.51 2.37 5.11
N LEU A 54 19.18 1.32 5.59
CA LEU A 54 18.71 -0.06 5.40
C LEU A 54 17.38 -0.30 6.14
N ILE A 55 17.25 0.22 7.36
CA ILE A 55 16.02 0.13 8.15
C ILE A 55 14.90 0.94 7.48
N MET A 56 15.18 2.15 7.00
CA MET A 56 14.19 2.94 6.25
C MET A 56 13.73 2.22 4.98
N ALA A 57 14.66 1.63 4.24
CA ALA A 57 14.34 0.83 3.06
C ALA A 57 13.42 -0.35 3.42
N LEU A 58 13.72 -1.08 4.50
CA LEU A 58 12.91 -2.21 4.96
C LEU A 58 11.49 -1.81 5.36
N ILE A 59 11.34 -0.66 6.04
CA ILE A 59 10.04 -0.12 6.44
C ILE A 59 9.22 0.32 5.20
N SER A 60 9.88 0.79 4.14
CA SER A 60 9.22 1.22 2.90
C SER A 60 8.79 0.06 1.98
N LEU A 61 9.45 -1.09 2.06
CA LEU A 61 9.19 -2.27 1.23
C LEU A 61 7.72 -2.73 1.16
N PRO A 62 6.98 -2.88 2.27
CA PRO A 62 5.60 -3.36 2.22
C PRO A 62 4.67 -2.44 1.41
N GLY A 63 4.87 -1.12 1.44
CA GLY A 63 4.09 -0.18 0.62
C GLY A 63 4.39 -0.34 -0.88
N ILE A 64 5.67 -0.54 -1.22
CA ILE A 64 6.12 -0.77 -2.60
C ILE A 64 5.55 -2.08 -3.14
N LEU A 65 5.49 -3.15 -2.33
CA LEU A 65 4.93 -4.44 -2.73
C LEU A 65 3.43 -4.35 -3.04
N VAL A 66 2.64 -3.65 -2.21
CA VAL A 66 1.20 -3.44 -2.47
C VAL A 66 1.00 -2.67 -3.78
N GLN A 67 1.84 -1.67 -4.04
CA GLN A 67 1.77 -0.86 -5.25
C GLN A 67 2.17 -1.67 -6.50
N LEU A 68 3.19 -2.52 -6.39
CA LEU A 68 3.59 -3.44 -7.46
C LEU A 68 2.50 -4.47 -7.76
N VAL A 69 1.87 -5.06 -6.73
CA VAL A 69 0.75 -6.00 -6.91
C VAL A 69 -0.42 -5.30 -7.60
N SER A 70 -0.78 -4.09 -7.18
CA SER A 70 -1.86 -3.33 -7.81
C SER A 70 -1.58 -2.99 -9.28
N LEU A 71 -0.33 -2.70 -9.64
CA LEU A 71 0.09 -2.49 -11.03
C LEU A 71 0.07 -3.79 -11.84
N LEU A 72 0.39 -4.92 -11.22
CA LEU A 72 0.34 -6.24 -11.86
C LEU A 72 -1.11 -6.71 -12.08
N GLU A 73 -2.01 -6.41 -11.15
CA GLU A 73 -3.45 -6.70 -11.23
C GLU A 73 -4.17 -5.82 -12.27
N ILE A 74 -3.66 -4.62 -12.55
CA ILE A 74 -4.11 -3.76 -13.66
C ILE A 74 -3.73 -4.36 -15.03
N ASN A 75 -2.72 -5.23 -15.09
CA ASN A 75 -2.27 -5.87 -16.34
C ASN A 75 -3.12 -7.09 -16.73
N ASP A 76 -4.05 -7.53 -15.86
CA ASP A 76 -5.12 -8.43 -16.30
C ASP A 76 -6.09 -7.62 -17.17
N LYS A 77 -5.82 -7.61 -18.48
CA LYS A 77 -6.66 -7.04 -19.55
C LYS A 77 -8.12 -7.22 -19.19
N LYS A 78 -8.78 -6.13 -18.77
CA LYS A 78 -10.18 -6.15 -18.38
C LYS A 78 -10.98 -6.66 -19.58
N THR A 79 -11.57 -7.84 -19.44
CA THR A 79 -12.45 -8.39 -20.47
C THR A 79 -13.79 -7.70 -20.31
N PHE A 80 -14.06 -6.74 -21.19
CA PHE A 80 -15.35 -6.07 -21.22
C PHE A 80 -16.33 -6.97 -21.97
N THR A 81 -17.40 -7.39 -21.29
CA THR A 81 -18.54 -8.05 -21.93
C THR A 81 -19.46 -6.97 -22.49
N VAL A 82 -19.43 -6.78 -23.81
CA VAL A 82 -20.35 -5.87 -24.50
C VAL A 82 -21.50 -6.67 -25.06
N THR A 83 -22.73 -6.36 -24.65
CA THR A 83 -23.94 -6.95 -25.22
C THR A 83 -24.28 -6.21 -26.50
N THR A 84 -24.29 -6.91 -27.64
CA THR A 84 -24.68 -6.31 -28.92
C THR A 84 -25.82 -7.10 -29.54
N ASN A 85 -26.75 -6.41 -30.20
CA ASN A 85 -27.81 -7.08 -30.94
C ASN A 85 -27.27 -7.63 -32.25
N CYS A 86 -27.45 -8.92 -32.50
CA CYS A 86 -27.05 -9.54 -33.76
C CYS A 86 -27.86 -8.93 -34.91
N PRO A 87 -27.21 -8.30 -35.92
CA PRO A 87 -27.92 -7.59 -36.99
C PRO A 87 -28.79 -8.50 -37.87
N LYS A 88 -28.53 -9.81 -37.85
CA LYS A 88 -29.25 -10.81 -38.65
C LYS A 88 -30.25 -11.64 -37.86
N CYS A 89 -29.97 -11.92 -36.59
CA CYS A 89 -30.75 -12.88 -35.82
C CYS A 89 -31.66 -12.21 -34.77
N ARG A 90 -31.37 -10.96 -34.35
CA ARG A 90 -32.03 -10.20 -33.27
C ARG A 90 -31.89 -10.66 -31.80
N PRO A 91 -31.27 -11.79 -31.39
CA PRO A 91 -30.95 -11.97 -29.98
C PRO A 91 -29.75 -11.10 -29.59
N LEU A 92 -29.72 -10.74 -28.31
CA LEU A 92 -28.57 -10.13 -27.66
C LEU A 92 -27.45 -11.17 -27.56
N VAL A 93 -26.26 -10.82 -28.05
CA VAL A 93 -25.08 -11.68 -28.01
C VAL A 93 -24.02 -10.99 -27.17
N ASP A 94 -23.48 -11.72 -26.19
CA ASP A 94 -22.43 -11.23 -25.31
C ASP A 94 -21.05 -11.40 -25.98
N LEU A 95 -20.45 -10.30 -26.39
CA LEU A 95 -19.10 -10.28 -26.96
C LEU A 95 -18.09 -9.97 -25.87
N ARG A 96 -17.15 -10.88 -25.65
CA ARG A 96 -15.99 -10.65 -24.78
C ARG A 96 -14.90 -9.98 -25.60
N VAL A 97 -14.75 -8.67 -25.46
CA VAL A 97 -13.71 -7.89 -26.14
C VAL A 97 -12.51 -7.80 -25.20
N LYS A 98 -11.32 -8.18 -25.70
CA LYS A 98 -10.04 -7.92 -25.03
C LYS A 98 -9.51 -6.60 -25.60
N GLU A 99 -9.20 -5.63 -24.75
CA GLU A 99 -8.40 -4.47 -25.16
C GLU A 99 -7.00 -4.95 -25.55
N ASP A 100 -6.56 -4.61 -26.77
CA ASP A 100 -5.18 -4.84 -27.23
C ASP A 100 -4.20 -3.87 -26.58
#